data_AF-A0A267HT91-F1
#
_entry.id   AF-A0A267HT91-F1
#
_cell.length_a   1.000
_cell.length_b   1.000
_cell.length_c   1.000
_cell.angle_alpha   90.00
_cell.angle_beta   90.00
_cell.angle_gamma   90.00
#
_symmetry.space_group_name_H-M   'P 1'
#
loop_
_entity.id
_entity.type
_entity.pdbx_description
1 polymer ?
#
loop_
_entity_poly.entity_id
_entity_poly.type
_entity_poly.pdbx_seq_one_letter_code
_entity_poly.pdbx_strand_id
1 'polypeptide(L)'
;MIDLNQVLTFTEAAQKWGLANGSTIRQAALRGKFLDGEVRKSGTVWLTTYDAMVRVFGFPPQENLRLSLNALTKGLQENKADQLKVIQAALKSGKQLQITEYILGKERILYLFQHEKDFLQWMRVANLLPPTDNIQK
;
A
#
# COMPACT_ATOMS: atom_id res chain seq x y z
N MET A 1 18.68 16.92 8.83
CA MET A 1 17.27 17.36 8.82
C MET A 1 16.47 16.28 9.54
N ILE A 2 15.70 16.62 10.58
CA ILE A 2 14.90 15.65 11.34
C ILE A 2 13.60 15.40 10.56
N ASP A 3 13.31 14.16 10.20
CA ASP A 3 12.05 13.77 9.57
C ASP A 3 11.00 13.46 10.65
N LEU A 4 9.99 14.32 10.77
CA LEU A 4 8.92 14.16 11.76
C LEU A 4 8.02 12.97 11.46
N ASN A 5 8.03 12.43 10.23
CA ASN A 5 7.25 11.25 9.87
C ASN A 5 7.79 9.95 10.48
N GLN A 6 8.98 10.00 11.10
CA GLN A 6 9.59 8.87 11.79
C GLN A 6 9.05 8.66 13.21
N VAL A 7 8.35 9.65 13.78
CA VAL A 7 7.75 9.57 15.12
C VAL A 7 6.24 9.51 14.98
N LEU A 8 5.64 8.48 15.56
CA LEU A 8 4.21 8.21 15.48
C LEU A 8 3.63 8.18 16.88
N THR A 9 2.44 8.75 17.05
CA THR A 9 1.60 8.41 18.20
C THR A 9 1.20 6.94 18.13
N PHE A 10 0.90 6.32 19.27
CA PHE A 10 0.39 4.94 19.28
C PHE A 10 -0.89 4.78 18.47
N THR A 11 -1.71 5.82 18.37
CA THR A 11 -2.93 5.82 17.55
C THR A 11 -2.58 5.79 16.06
N GLU A 12 -1.66 6.64 15.61
CA GLU A 12 -1.20 6.67 14.21
C GLU A 12 -0.47 5.37 13.83
N ALA A 13 0.38 4.87 14.72
CA ALA A 13 1.05 3.59 14.53
C ALA A 13 0.04 2.44 14.48
N ALA A 14 -0.99 2.45 15.33
CA ALA A 14 -2.03 1.43 15.28
C ALA A 14 -2.80 1.45 13.95
N GLN A 15 -3.21 2.62 13.48
CA GLN A 15 -3.86 2.77 12.18
C GLN A 15 -2.97 2.24 11.05
N LYS A 16 -1.71 2.66 11.02
CA LYS A 16 -0.74 2.25 10.00
C LYS A 16 -0.45 0.75 9.99
N TRP A 17 -0.48 0.09 11.15
CA TRP A 17 -0.28 -1.36 11.28
C TRP A 17 -1.58 -2.18 11.25
N GLY A 18 -2.75 -1.56 11.06
CA GLY A 18 -4.04 -2.25 11.11
C GLY A 18 -4.40 -2.83 12.49
N LEU A 19 -3.91 -2.19 13.56
CA LEU A 19 -4.21 -2.54 14.95
C LEU A 19 -5.39 -1.70 15.46
N ALA A 20 -6.15 -2.22 16.43
CA ALA A 20 -7.44 -1.65 16.83
C ALA A 20 -7.40 -0.17 17.28
N ASN A 21 -6.48 0.23 18.17
CA ASN A 21 -6.52 1.56 18.81
C ASN A 21 -5.26 1.92 19.64
N GLY A 22 -4.13 1.24 19.42
CA GLY A 22 -2.87 1.50 20.15
C GLY A 22 -2.72 0.74 21.48
N SER A 23 -3.78 0.08 21.97
CA SER A 23 -3.73 -0.76 23.17
C SER A 23 -2.71 -1.90 23.04
N THR A 24 -2.65 -2.56 21.88
CA THR A 24 -1.66 -3.61 21.56
C THR A 24 -0.23 -3.10 21.68
N ILE A 25 0.05 -1.90 21.14
CA ILE A 25 1.37 -1.27 21.18
C ILE A 25 1.74 -0.93 22.62
N ARG A 26 0.79 -0.40 23.39
CA ARG A 26 0.97 -0.10 24.81
C ARG A 26 1.26 -1.34 25.64
N GLN A 27 0.55 -2.44 25.42
CA GLN A 27 0.82 -3.71 26.10
C GLN A 27 2.21 -4.26 25.73
N ALA A 28 2.64 -4.13 24.47
CA ALA A 28 3.99 -4.51 24.07
C ALA A 28 5.08 -3.66 24.75
N ALA A 29 4.86 -2.35 24.88
CA ALA A 29 5.76 -1.45 25.60
C ALA A 29 5.85 -1.81 27.09
N LEU A 30 4.72 -2.04 27.76
CA LEU A 30 4.68 -2.44 29.17
C LEU A 30 5.33 -3.82 29.43
N ARG A 31 5.37 -4.69 28.42
CA ARG A 31 6.03 -6.00 28.47
C ARG A 31 7.52 -5.95 28.09
N GLY A 32 8.10 -4.76 27.88
CA GLY A 32 9.52 -4.60 27.56
C GLY A 32 9.92 -5.09 26.16
N LYS A 33 8.99 -5.12 25.19
CA LYS A 33 9.35 -5.48 23.80
C LYS A 33 10.14 -4.37 23.09
N PHE A 34 9.98 -3.13 23.56
CA PHE A 34 10.66 -1.94 23.05
C PHE A 34 11.97 -1.71 23.80
N LEU A 35 12.99 -1.20 23.10
CA LEU A 35 14.28 -0.79 23.65
C LEU A 35 14.18 0.61 24.27
N ASP A 36 15.17 0.96 25.07
CA ASP A 36 15.29 2.29 25.66
C ASP A 36 15.34 3.36 24.56
N GLY A 37 14.48 4.39 24.72
CA GLY A 37 14.38 5.50 23.77
C GLY A 37 13.46 5.25 22.56
N GLU A 38 12.99 4.02 22.33
CA GLU A 38 12.06 3.74 21.23
C GLU A 38 10.63 4.20 21.50
N VAL A 39 10.25 4.27 22.79
CA VAL A 39 8.93 4.68 23.24
C VAL A 39 9.06 5.75 24.30
N ARG A 40 8.23 6.79 24.22
CA ARG A 40 8.09 7.79 25.29
C ARG A 40 6.66 8.26 25.45
N LYS A 41 6.34 8.74 26.65
CA LYS A 41 5.08 9.43 26.92
C LYS A 41 5.30 10.95 26.89
N SER A 42 4.56 11.64 26.04
CA SER A 42 4.56 13.10 25.89
C SER A 42 3.22 13.65 26.38
N GLY A 43 3.17 14.09 27.64
CA GLY A 43 1.90 14.46 28.29
C GLY A 43 0.96 13.25 28.40
N THR A 44 -0.18 13.31 27.71
CA THR A 44 -1.17 12.21 27.66
C THR A 44 -0.91 11.22 26.53
N VAL A 45 -0.10 11.59 25.54
CA VAL A 45 0.10 10.84 24.29
C VAL A 45 1.33 9.96 24.39
N TRP A 46 1.23 8.72 23.91
CA TRP A 46 2.38 7.82 23.76
C TRP A 46 2.93 7.89 22.34
N LEU A 47 4.24 7.95 22.23
CA LEU A 47 4.98 8.05 20.99
C LEU A 47 5.89 6.83 20.83
N THR A 48 6.06 6.40 19.59
CA THR A 48 7.02 5.40 19.14
C THR A 48 7.71 5.90 17.88
N THR A 49 8.82 5.28 17.49
CA THR A 49 9.40 5.49 16.16
C THR A 49 8.86 4.46 15.15
N TYR A 50 8.94 4.79 13.86
CA TYR A 50 8.63 3.86 12.77
C TYR A 50 9.54 2.62 12.84
N ASP A 51 10.84 2.82 13.03
CA ASP A 51 11.82 1.73 13.13
C ASP A 51 11.52 0.76 14.28
N ALA A 52 11.13 1.29 15.44
CA ALA A 52 10.74 0.48 16.59
C ALA A 52 9.49 -0.37 16.29
N MET A 53 8.51 0.22 15.60
CA MET A 53 7.32 -0.52 15.16
C MET A 53 7.67 -1.62 14.15
N VAL A 54 8.55 -1.34 13.19
CA VAL A 54 9.02 -2.35 12.22
C VAL A 54 9.75 -3.48 12.94
N ARG A 55 10.59 -3.18 13.93
CA ARG A 55 11.32 -4.19 14.70
C ARG A 55 10.40 -5.07 15.55
N VAL A 56 9.40 -4.49 16.22
CA VAL A 56 8.52 -5.21 17.16
C VAL A 56 7.35 -5.92 16.47
N PHE A 57 6.78 -5.31 15.43
CA PHE A 57 5.56 -5.76 14.78
C PHE A 57 5.75 -6.17 13.31
N GLY A 58 6.96 -6.03 12.75
CA GLY A 58 7.22 -6.22 11.32
C GLY A 58 6.78 -5.00 10.50
N PHE A 59 6.94 -5.07 9.18
CA PHE A 59 6.47 -4.01 8.30
C PHE A 59 4.93 -3.88 8.35
N PRO A 60 4.38 -2.66 8.28
CA PRO A 60 2.94 -2.48 8.23
C PRO A 60 2.36 -3.18 6.99
N PRO A 61 1.11 -3.64 7.04
CA PRO A 61 0.46 -4.19 5.86
C PRO A 61 0.49 -3.14 4.74
N GLN A 62 1.04 -3.53 3.59
CA GLN A 62 0.99 -2.66 2.42
C GLN A 62 -0.46 -2.58 1.96
N GLU A 63 -1.00 -1.35 1.91
CA GLU A 63 -2.30 -1.13 1.29
C GLU A 63 -2.19 -1.52 -0.18
N ASN A 64 -3.02 -2.46 -0.61
CA ASN A 64 -3.03 -2.94 -1.97
C ASN A 64 -4.25 -2.36 -2.68
N LEU A 65 -4.04 -1.71 -3.82
CA LEU A 65 -5.10 -1.47 -4.78
C LEU A 65 -5.43 -2.81 -5.44
N ARG A 66 -6.57 -3.40 -5.10
CA ARG A 66 -7.03 -4.67 -5.66
C ARG A 66 -8.09 -4.43 -6.72
N LEU A 67 -7.88 -4.95 -7.92
CA LEU A 67 -8.81 -4.86 -9.05
C LEU A 67 -8.98 -6.24 -9.67
N SER A 68 -10.19 -6.64 -10.00
CA SER A 68 -10.37 -7.84 -10.84
C SER A 68 -9.92 -7.54 -12.28
N LEU A 69 -9.48 -8.55 -13.01
CA LEU A 69 -9.09 -8.41 -14.42
C LEU A 69 -10.23 -7.79 -15.24
N ASN A 70 -11.47 -8.21 -14.99
CA ASN A 70 -12.66 -7.66 -15.65
C ASN A 70 -12.92 -6.19 -15.29
N ALA A 71 -12.73 -5.80 -14.03
CA ALA A 71 -12.88 -4.40 -13.63
C ALA A 71 -11.81 -3.52 -14.27
N LEU A 72 -10.57 -4.02 -14.36
CA LEU A 72 -9.48 -3.34 -15.03
C LEU A 72 -9.77 -3.15 -16.53
N THR A 73 -10.10 -4.22 -17.25
CA THR A 73 -10.36 -4.16 -18.69
C THR A 73 -11.56 -3.27 -19.00
N LYS A 74 -12.65 -3.39 -18.24
CA LYS A 74 -13.83 -2.52 -18.36
C LYS A 74 -13.47 -1.05 -18.12
N GLY A 75 -12.74 -0.74 -17.06
CA GLY A 75 -12.32 0.64 -16.76
C GLY A 75 -11.40 1.21 -17.86
N LEU A 76 -10.51 0.40 -18.42
CA LEU A 76 -9.67 0.78 -19.55
C LEU A 76 -10.46 1.01 -20.84
N GLN A 77 -11.61 0.35 -21.03
CA GLN A 77 -12.50 0.55 -22.18
C GLN A 77 -13.39 1.79 -22.03
N GLU A 78 -14.01 1.97 -20.86
CA GLU A 78 -15.01 3.02 -20.62
C GLU A 78 -14.38 4.39 -20.35
N ASN A 79 -13.35 4.45 -19.51
CA ASN A 79 -12.69 5.69 -19.13
C ASN A 79 -11.21 5.45 -18.77
N LYS A 80 -10.44 5.20 -19.83
CA LYS A 80 -9.01 4.88 -19.74
C LYS A 80 -8.20 5.89 -18.94
N ALA A 81 -8.42 7.19 -19.16
CA ALA A 81 -7.61 8.23 -18.53
C ALA A 81 -7.78 8.23 -17.01
N ASP A 82 -9.02 8.15 -16.53
CA ASP A 82 -9.31 8.13 -15.10
C ASP A 82 -8.87 6.81 -14.46
N GLN A 83 -9.10 5.68 -15.13
CA GLN A 83 -8.65 4.38 -14.65
C GLN A 83 -7.12 4.34 -14.44
N LEU A 84 -6.36 4.84 -15.42
CA LEU A 84 -4.90 4.92 -15.31
C LEU A 84 -4.45 5.89 -14.23
N LYS A 85 -5.09 7.05 -14.11
CA LYS A 85 -4.77 8.04 -13.09
C LYS A 85 -4.91 7.48 -11.68
N VAL A 86 -5.96 6.70 -11.41
CA VAL A 86 -6.17 6.04 -10.11
C VAL A 86 -5.06 5.02 -9.82
N ILE A 87 -4.74 4.16 -10.79
CA ILE A 87 -3.71 3.13 -10.61
C ILE A 87 -2.32 3.75 -10.41
N GLN A 88 -1.98 4.76 -11.22
CA GLN A 88 -0.71 5.48 -11.10
C GLN A 88 -0.60 6.21 -9.76
N ALA A 89 -1.67 6.85 -9.28
CA ALA A 89 -1.69 7.50 -7.97
C ALA A 89 -1.45 6.48 -6.84
N ALA A 90 -2.07 5.29 -6.93
CA ALA A 90 -1.84 4.22 -5.96
C ALA A 90 -0.37 3.78 -5.94
N LEU A 91 0.20 3.45 -7.10
CA LEU A 91 1.59 3.00 -7.22
C LEU A 91 2.59 4.09 -6.77
N LYS A 92 2.32 5.37 -7.09
CA LYS A 92 3.14 6.50 -6.61
C LYS A 92 3.08 6.71 -5.10
N SER A 93 1.95 6.37 -4.47
CA SER A 93 1.81 6.40 -3.01
C SER A 93 2.46 5.21 -2.29
N GLY A 94 3.11 4.30 -3.02
CA GLY A 94 3.75 3.11 -2.48
C GLY A 94 2.80 1.92 -2.24
N LYS A 95 1.55 2.02 -2.71
CA LYS A 95 0.60 0.89 -2.71
C LYS A 95 0.98 -0.11 -3.77
N GLN A 96 0.74 -1.40 -3.54
CA GLN A 96 0.86 -2.40 -4.60
C GLN A 96 -0.45 -2.47 -5.38
N LEU A 97 -0.37 -2.69 -6.70
CA LEU A 97 -1.51 -3.07 -7.51
C LEU A 97 -1.60 -4.59 -7.58
N GLN A 98 -2.75 -5.16 -7.18
CA GLN A 98 -3.08 -6.57 -7.35
C GLN A 98 -4.19 -6.72 -8.37
N ILE A 99 -3.92 -7.47 -9.44
CA ILE A 99 -4.93 -7.86 -10.42
C ILE A 99 -5.39 -9.28 -10.10
N THR A 100 -6.69 -9.48 -9.92
CA THR A 100 -7.27 -10.74 -9.46
C THR A 100 -8.31 -11.33 -10.40
N GLU A 101 -8.59 -12.62 -10.23
CA GLU A 101 -9.67 -13.33 -10.92
C GLU A 101 -10.27 -14.40 -10.01
N TYR A 102 -11.55 -14.70 -10.20
CA TYR A 102 -12.23 -15.81 -9.53
C TYR A 102 -12.15 -17.06 -10.41
N ILE A 103 -11.33 -18.03 -10.00
CA ILE A 103 -11.13 -19.30 -10.69
C ILE A 103 -11.59 -20.42 -9.76
N LEU A 104 -12.55 -21.24 -10.22
CA LEU A 104 -13.10 -22.38 -9.46
C LEU A 104 -13.58 -21.98 -8.04
N GLY A 105 -14.29 -20.85 -7.94
CA GLY A 105 -14.85 -20.35 -6.68
C GLY A 105 -13.83 -19.78 -5.69
N LYS A 106 -12.56 -19.63 -6.11
CA LYS A 106 -11.51 -19.00 -5.29
C LYS A 106 -10.93 -17.81 -6.03
N GLU A 107 -10.77 -16.70 -5.30
CA GLU A 107 -10.04 -15.55 -5.83
C GLU A 107 -8.54 -15.86 -5.87
N ARG A 108 -7.91 -15.54 -7.00
CA ARG A 108 -6.48 -15.70 -7.24
C ARG A 108 -5.88 -14.36 -7.66
N ILE A 109 -4.68 -14.08 -7.17
CA ILE A 109 -3.88 -12.96 -7.66
C ILE A 109 -3.19 -13.45 -8.93
N LEU A 110 -3.44 -12.77 -10.05
CA LEU A 110 -2.80 -13.05 -11.33
C LEU A 110 -1.52 -12.23 -11.50
N TYR A 111 -1.58 -10.95 -11.13
CA TYR A 111 -0.46 -10.01 -11.25
C TYR A 111 -0.34 -9.14 -10.02
N LEU A 112 0.90 -8.80 -9.68
CA LEU A 112 1.25 -7.90 -8.58
C LEU A 112 2.31 -6.91 -9.07
N PHE A 113 2.02 -5.62 -8.95
CA PHE A 113 2.94 -4.55 -9.34
C PHE A 113 3.23 -3.63 -8.16
N GLN A 114 4.52 -3.34 -7.95
CA GLN A 114 4.99 -2.36 -6.96
C GLN A 114 5.37 -1.02 -7.60
N HIS A 115 5.69 -1.02 -8.89
CA HIS A 115 6.15 0.15 -9.62
C HIS A 115 5.29 0.42 -10.85
N GLU A 116 5.03 1.70 -11.11
CA GLU A 116 4.25 2.17 -12.26
C GLU A 116 4.86 1.71 -13.60
N LYS A 117 6.20 1.73 -13.71
CA LYS A 117 6.91 1.34 -14.93
C LYS A 117 6.60 -0.10 -15.33
N ASP A 118 6.55 -1.02 -14.37
CA ASP A 118 6.32 -2.44 -14.61
C ASP A 118 4.88 -2.68 -15.05
N PHE A 119 3.92 -2.00 -14.41
CA PHE A 119 2.52 -2.03 -14.80
C PHE A 119 2.30 -1.52 -16.23
N LEU A 120 2.88 -0.37 -16.57
CA LEU A 120 2.77 0.21 -17.92
C LEU A 120 3.43 -0.69 -18.98
N GLN A 121 4.57 -1.32 -18.64
CA GLN A 121 5.23 -2.26 -19.53
C GLN A 121 4.36 -3.50 -19.77
N TRP A 122 3.78 -4.07 -18.71
CA TRP A 122 2.86 -5.19 -18.82
C TRP A 122 1.63 -4.83 -19.66
N MET A 123 1.04 -3.65 -19.47
CA MET A 123 -0.09 -3.20 -20.30
C MET A 123 0.22 -3.15 -21.79
N ARG A 124 1.45 -2.74 -22.15
CA ARG A 124 1.90 -2.73 -23.56
C ARG A 124 2.01 -4.15 -24.11
N VAL A 125 2.60 -5.08 -23.34
CA VAL A 125 2.79 -6.48 -23.78
C VAL A 125 1.47 -7.23 -23.84
N ALA A 126 0.55 -6.96 -22.92
CA ALA A 126 -0.74 -7.61 -22.84
C ALA A 126 -1.75 -7.09 -23.89
N ASN A 127 -1.36 -6.16 -24.76
CA ASN A 127 -2.26 -5.48 -25.71
C ASN A 127 -3.52 -4.91 -25.06
N LEU A 128 -3.43 -4.51 -23.79
CA LEU A 128 -4.52 -3.85 -23.06
C LEU A 128 -4.58 -2.34 -23.35
N LEU A 129 -3.63 -1.87 -24.16
CA LEU A 129 -3.65 -0.59 -24.84
C LEU A 129 -3.93 -0.86 -26.32
N PRO A 130 -4.84 -0.10 -26.97
CA PRO A 130 -4.88 -0.13 -28.43
C PRO A 130 -3.48 0.21 -28.96
N PRO A 131 -3.03 -0.37 -30.09
CA PRO A 131 -1.83 0.09 -30.76
C PRO A 131 -1.97 1.61 -30.94
N THR A 132 -0.93 2.37 -30.58
CA THR A 132 -0.88 3.77 -30.98
C THR A 132 -0.99 3.78 -32.49
N ASP A 133 -2.15 4.21 -33.00
CA ASP A 133 -2.25 4.58 -34.40
C ASP A 133 -1.18 5.63 -34.62
N ASN A 134 -0.14 5.21 -35.34
CA ASN A 134 0.74 6.11 -36.06
C ASN A 134 -0.14 6.86 -37.06
N ILE A 135 -0.78 7.92 -36.60
CA ILE A 135 -1.21 9.00 -37.49
C ILE A 135 0.05 9.84 -37.71
N GLN A 136 0.98 9.30 -38.51
CA GLN A 136 1.88 10.14 -39.28
C GLN A 136 1.14 10.52 -40.57
N LYS A 137 1.18 11.83 -40.80
CA LYS A 137 0.60 12.61 -41.89
C LYS A 137 0.83 12.02 -43.28
#